data_AF-A0A8T6F6D5-F1
#
_entry.id   AF-A0A8T6F6D5-F1
#
_cell.length_a   1.000
_cell.length_b   1.000
_cell.length_c   1.000
_cell.angle_alpha   90.00
_cell.angle_beta   90.00
_cell.angle_gamma   90.00
#
_symmetry.space_group_name_H-M   'P 1'
#
loop_
_entity.id
_entity.type
_entity.pdbx_description
1 polymer ?
#
loop_
_entity_poly.entity_id
_entity_poly.type
_entity_poly.pdbx_seq_one_letter_code
_entity_poly.pdbx_strand_id
1 'polypeptide(L)'
;MSALFWKELADHFGRRRFTLLLGLVALGLVWGAFVDLGQLASSGRRFFFLDVFTTTAGVPISLLSFLSFFGPVIGIALGFDAINGERTQGTLARLLAQPLHRDSVYNAKFFAALLTLALVVASMMIVVIGLTMFRMGIAPTGEEVLRLTGLGLVSVAYLAFWLALAITASVLFRNTVTSALASIGMWFALGFLITLLGGVLADRIVPDIETPDDAVRHVTIESWANRVSPAGLYSEATSILLDPIGGRALNLFTIEPGRLEGLLSTPVSAGQSLQLVWPHIVVLVAMVAVLLALSYIRFMREEIRA
;
A
#
# COMPACT_ATOMS: atom_id res chain seq x y z
N MET A 1 -7.14 -19.10 -19.65
CA MET A 1 -6.79 -18.08 -18.63
C MET A 1 -8.02 -17.59 -17.86
N SER A 2 -9.10 -17.14 -18.53
CA SER A 2 -10.31 -16.62 -17.87
C SER A 2 -10.96 -17.59 -16.87
N ALA A 3 -11.14 -18.85 -17.23
CA ALA A 3 -11.73 -19.85 -16.34
C ALA A 3 -10.92 -20.06 -15.05
N LEU A 4 -9.57 -20.03 -15.16
CA LEU A 4 -8.70 -20.18 -14.00
C LEU A 4 -8.73 -18.95 -13.11
N PHE A 5 -8.75 -17.76 -13.70
CA PHE A 5 -8.91 -16.51 -12.96
C PHE A 5 -10.19 -16.50 -12.12
N TRP A 6 -11.34 -16.86 -12.72
CA TRP A 6 -12.62 -16.93 -11.99
C TRP A 6 -12.61 -17.98 -10.89
N LYS A 7 -11.96 -19.12 -11.12
CA LYS A 7 -11.77 -20.16 -10.10
C LYS A 7 -10.92 -19.67 -8.93
N GLU A 8 -9.76 -19.07 -9.18
CA GLU A 8 -8.90 -18.53 -8.10
C GLU A 8 -9.59 -17.38 -7.35
N LEU A 9 -10.33 -16.52 -8.05
CA LEU A 9 -11.13 -15.47 -7.44
C LEU A 9 -12.20 -16.07 -6.51
N ALA A 10 -12.97 -17.05 -6.99
CA ALA A 10 -13.97 -17.74 -6.18
C ALA A 10 -13.35 -18.42 -4.95
N ASP A 11 -12.16 -18.99 -5.07
CA ASP A 11 -11.43 -19.59 -3.95
C ASP A 11 -11.06 -18.54 -2.87
N HIS A 12 -10.69 -17.32 -3.26
CA HIS A 12 -10.41 -16.24 -2.31
C HIS A 12 -11.66 -15.80 -1.54
N PHE A 13 -12.83 -15.77 -2.19
CA PHE A 13 -14.11 -15.41 -1.56
C PHE A 13 -14.74 -16.57 -0.75
N GLY A 14 -14.51 -17.82 -1.15
CA GLY A 14 -15.13 -19.00 -0.52
C GLY A 14 -14.37 -19.56 0.69
N ARG A 15 -13.09 -19.25 0.85
CA ARG A 15 -12.26 -19.78 1.95
C ARG A 15 -12.44 -18.97 3.24
N ARG A 16 -12.10 -19.58 4.38
CA ARG A 16 -12.01 -18.90 5.69
C ARG A 16 -11.12 -17.65 5.68
N ARG A 17 -10.21 -17.51 4.70
CA ARG A 17 -9.38 -16.29 4.51
C ARG A 17 -10.20 -15.06 4.14
N PHE A 18 -11.37 -15.25 3.55
CA PHE A 18 -12.29 -14.15 3.25
C PHE A 18 -12.74 -13.42 4.53
N THR A 19 -12.80 -14.09 5.68
CA THR A 19 -13.17 -13.42 6.94
C THR A 19 -12.12 -12.40 7.38
N LEU A 20 -10.84 -12.60 7.05
CA LEU A 20 -9.78 -11.62 7.31
C LEU A 20 -9.97 -10.37 6.44
N LEU A 21 -10.35 -10.56 5.18
CA LEU A 21 -10.64 -9.47 4.24
C LEU A 21 -11.89 -8.68 4.68
N LEU A 22 -12.94 -9.39 5.07
CA LEU A 22 -14.15 -8.78 5.63
C LEU A 22 -13.84 -8.05 6.94
N GLY A 23 -12.95 -8.61 7.77
CA GLY A 23 -12.44 -7.96 8.97
C GLY A 23 -11.83 -6.58 8.70
N LEU A 24 -11.08 -6.41 7.61
CA LEU A 24 -10.53 -5.10 7.23
C LEU A 24 -11.63 -4.10 6.88
N VAL A 25 -12.61 -4.50 6.08
CA VAL A 25 -13.74 -3.65 5.71
C VAL A 25 -14.58 -3.30 6.94
N ALA A 26 -14.81 -4.27 7.83
CA ALA A 26 -15.50 -4.07 9.10
C ALA A 26 -14.73 -3.12 10.04
N LEU A 27 -13.40 -3.18 10.05
CA LEU A 27 -12.59 -2.21 10.78
C LEU A 27 -12.70 -0.81 10.18
N GLY A 28 -12.79 -0.69 8.85
CA GLY A 28 -13.14 0.58 8.19
C GLY A 28 -14.52 1.10 8.62
N LEU A 29 -15.52 0.23 8.71
CA LEU A 29 -16.86 0.57 9.25
C LEU A 29 -16.76 1.09 10.68
N VAL A 30 -16.09 0.34 11.55
CA VAL A 30 -15.91 0.71 12.96
C VAL A 30 -15.17 2.05 13.06
N TRP A 31 -14.08 2.22 12.31
CA TRP A 31 -13.32 3.45 12.27
C TRP A 31 -14.21 4.64 11.88
N GLY A 32 -14.91 4.54 10.74
CA GLY A 32 -15.84 5.57 10.30
C GLY A 32 -17.00 5.78 11.26
N ALA A 33 -17.30 4.77 12.09
CA ALA A 33 -18.34 4.82 13.09
C ALA A 33 -17.95 5.57 14.37
N PHE A 34 -16.67 5.61 14.72
CA PHE A 34 -16.17 6.20 15.97
C PHE A 34 -15.37 7.50 15.78
N VAL A 35 -14.99 7.85 14.55
CA VAL A 35 -14.34 9.14 14.28
C VAL A 35 -15.21 10.32 14.72
N ASP A 36 -14.63 11.26 15.46
CA ASP A 36 -15.30 12.49 15.89
C ASP A 36 -15.35 13.50 14.74
N LEU A 37 -16.39 13.35 13.92
CA LEU A 37 -16.63 14.23 12.79
C LEU A 37 -16.98 15.66 13.26
N GLY A 38 -17.55 15.85 14.46
CA GLY A 38 -17.92 17.16 14.98
C GLY A 38 -16.70 18.03 15.27
N GLN A 39 -15.66 17.45 15.85
CA GLN A 39 -14.37 18.09 16.05
C GLN A 39 -13.69 18.47 14.72
N LEU A 40 -13.84 17.64 13.70
CA LEU A 40 -13.31 17.92 12.36
C LEU A 40 -14.08 19.06 11.67
N ALA A 41 -15.40 19.09 11.81
CA ALA A 41 -16.24 20.12 11.21
C ALA A 41 -15.98 21.51 11.80
N SER A 42 -15.74 21.58 13.12
CA SER A 42 -15.42 22.84 13.80
C SER A 42 -14.04 23.41 13.45
N SER A 43 -13.15 22.59 12.90
CA SER A 43 -11.81 23.01 12.47
C SER A 43 -11.82 23.86 11.19
N GLY A 44 -12.96 23.96 10.48
CA GLY A 44 -13.12 24.86 9.33
C GLY A 44 -12.21 24.57 8.13
N ARG A 45 -11.68 23.34 8.02
CA ARG A 45 -10.73 22.95 6.97
C ARG A 45 -11.40 22.80 5.61
N ARG A 46 -10.65 23.16 4.56
CA ARG A 46 -11.12 23.17 3.16
C ARG A 46 -11.34 21.78 2.56
N PHE A 47 -10.69 20.74 3.09
CA PHE A 47 -10.74 19.37 2.58
C PHE A 47 -11.14 18.36 3.66
N PHE A 48 -12.39 18.46 4.10
CA PHE A 48 -12.94 17.67 5.20
C PHE A 48 -12.79 16.15 4.98
N PHE A 49 -13.02 15.66 3.76
CA PHE A 49 -12.97 14.21 3.51
C PHE A 49 -11.55 13.66 3.52
N LEU A 50 -10.52 14.47 3.24
CA LEU A 50 -9.13 14.02 3.33
C LEU A 50 -8.70 13.91 4.79
N ASP A 51 -9.14 14.86 5.63
CA ASP A 51 -8.88 14.86 7.06
C ASP A 51 -9.48 13.63 7.77
N VAL A 52 -10.62 13.14 7.28
CA VAL A 52 -11.20 11.87 7.79
C VAL A 52 -10.16 10.74 7.67
N PHE A 53 -9.40 10.63 6.57
CA PHE A 53 -8.44 9.53 6.44
C PHE A 53 -7.17 9.70 7.29
N THR A 54 -6.84 10.92 7.72
CA THR A 54 -5.59 11.24 8.44
C THR A 54 -5.77 11.52 9.92
N THR A 55 -6.98 11.84 10.36
CA THR A 55 -7.30 12.23 11.74
C THR A 55 -7.21 11.07 12.73
N THR A 56 -6.93 11.41 13.98
CA THR A 56 -7.01 10.55 15.17
C THR A 56 -8.07 11.06 16.15
N ALA A 57 -8.99 11.91 15.72
CA ALA A 57 -10.07 12.44 16.54
C ALA A 57 -11.07 11.33 16.89
N GLY A 58 -11.17 10.98 18.17
CA GLY A 58 -12.08 9.93 18.67
C GLY A 58 -11.61 8.48 18.44
N VAL A 59 -10.48 8.27 17.74
CA VAL A 59 -9.95 6.94 17.40
C VAL A 59 -8.43 6.91 17.59
N PRO A 60 -7.84 5.86 18.18
CA PRO A 60 -6.42 5.85 18.53
C PRO A 60 -5.45 5.86 17.34
N ILE A 61 -5.89 5.43 16.16
CA ILE A 61 -5.06 5.30 14.97
C ILE A 61 -5.85 5.85 13.77
N SER A 62 -5.18 6.63 12.92
CA SER A 62 -5.78 7.14 11.68
C SER A 62 -6.05 6.01 10.69
N LEU A 63 -7.02 6.17 9.81
CA LEU A 63 -7.34 5.17 8.80
C LEU A 63 -6.16 4.92 7.85
N LEU A 64 -5.42 5.97 7.51
CA LEU A 64 -4.22 5.88 6.70
C LEU A 64 -3.12 5.04 7.39
N SER A 65 -2.84 5.31 8.67
CA SER A 65 -1.85 4.54 9.43
C SER A 65 -2.28 3.08 9.58
N PHE A 66 -3.58 2.84 9.77
CA PHE A 66 -4.14 1.49 9.79
C PHE A 66 -3.90 0.76 8.46
N LEU A 67 -4.20 1.38 7.32
CA LEU A 67 -3.97 0.79 6.01
C LEU A 67 -2.49 0.55 5.73
N SER A 68 -1.61 1.49 6.11
CA SER A 68 -0.16 1.37 5.97
C SER A 68 0.41 0.18 6.77
N PHE A 69 -0.17 -0.13 7.93
CA PHE A 69 0.31 -1.19 8.80
C PHE A 69 -0.32 -2.56 8.49
N PHE A 70 -1.65 -2.63 8.42
CA PHE A 70 -2.39 -3.90 8.28
C PHE A 70 -2.58 -4.33 6.82
N GLY A 71 -2.60 -3.39 5.89
CA GLY A 71 -2.72 -3.70 4.47
C GLY A 71 -1.64 -4.69 3.98
N PRO A 72 -0.34 -4.47 4.28
CA PRO A 72 0.73 -5.41 3.93
C PRO A 72 0.50 -6.82 4.48
N VAL A 73 0.03 -6.94 5.72
CA VAL A 73 -0.25 -8.23 6.36
C VAL A 73 -1.30 -9.00 5.58
N ILE A 74 -2.33 -8.32 5.07
CA ILE A 74 -3.37 -8.91 4.22
C ILE A 74 -2.81 -9.31 2.86
N GLY A 75 -2.03 -8.43 2.22
CA GLY A 75 -1.35 -8.75 0.96
C GLY A 75 -0.50 -10.01 1.08
N ILE A 76 0.25 -10.13 2.18
CA ILE A 76 1.06 -11.31 2.50
C ILE A 76 0.18 -12.53 2.75
N ALA A 77 -0.87 -12.40 3.55
CA ALA A 77 -1.80 -13.49 3.88
C ALA A 77 -2.47 -14.12 2.66
N LEU A 78 -2.65 -13.35 1.58
CA LEU A 78 -3.18 -13.85 0.31
C LEU A 78 -2.13 -14.56 -0.55
N GLY A 79 -0.86 -14.14 -0.46
CA GLY A 79 0.21 -14.62 -1.35
C GLY A 79 1.13 -15.70 -0.80
N PHE A 80 1.31 -15.79 0.53
CA PHE A 80 2.42 -16.56 1.13
C PHE A 80 2.40 -18.06 0.81
N ASP A 81 1.22 -18.62 0.53
CA ASP A 81 1.03 -20.02 0.21
C ASP A 81 0.40 -20.29 -1.17
N ALA A 82 0.42 -19.29 -2.05
CA ALA A 82 -0.20 -19.36 -3.38
C ALA A 82 0.30 -20.54 -4.23
N ILE A 83 1.59 -20.88 -4.13
CA ILE A 83 2.23 -21.96 -4.90
C ILE A 83 2.66 -23.12 -3.99
N ASN A 84 3.38 -22.83 -2.90
CA ASN A 84 3.85 -23.90 -2.02
C ASN A 84 2.73 -24.61 -1.24
N GLY A 85 1.58 -23.96 -1.03
CA GLY A 85 0.43 -24.58 -0.38
C GLY A 85 -0.11 -25.72 -1.23
N GLU A 86 -0.31 -25.49 -2.53
CA GLU A 86 -0.74 -26.51 -3.48
C GLU A 86 0.33 -27.57 -3.74
N ARG A 87 1.61 -27.18 -3.71
CA ARG A 87 2.73 -28.11 -3.79
C ARG A 87 2.74 -29.08 -2.61
N THR A 88 2.58 -28.57 -1.39
CA THR A 88 2.58 -29.37 -0.16
C THR A 88 1.37 -30.30 -0.11
N GLN A 89 0.22 -29.87 -0.64
CA GLN A 89 -1.00 -30.68 -0.73
C GLN A 89 -1.02 -31.66 -1.91
N GLY A 90 -0.01 -31.64 -2.78
CA GLY A 90 0.05 -32.46 -4.00
C GLY A 90 -1.00 -32.10 -5.06
N THR A 91 -1.71 -30.98 -4.91
CA THR A 91 -2.74 -30.52 -5.86
C THR A 91 -2.14 -29.79 -7.06
N LEU A 92 -0.94 -29.22 -6.91
CA LEU A 92 -0.24 -28.51 -8.00
C LEU A 92 0.07 -29.44 -9.19
N ALA A 93 0.52 -30.68 -8.92
CA ALA A 93 0.80 -31.66 -9.95
C ALA A 93 -0.48 -32.05 -10.72
N ARG A 94 -1.62 -32.18 -10.02
CA ARG A 94 -2.92 -32.48 -10.65
C ARG A 94 -3.40 -31.35 -11.54
N LEU A 95 -3.21 -30.11 -11.12
CA LEU A 95 -3.60 -28.92 -11.88
C LEU A 95 -2.78 -28.77 -13.17
N LEU A 96 -1.48 -29.11 -13.11
CA LEU A 96 -0.58 -29.05 -14.27
C LEU A 96 -0.64 -30.27 -15.18
N ALA A 97 -1.29 -31.36 -14.76
CA ALA A 97 -1.57 -32.51 -15.63
C ALA A 97 -2.73 -32.23 -16.62
N GLN A 98 -3.55 -31.22 -16.33
CA GLN A 98 -4.56 -30.72 -17.27
C GLN A 98 -3.89 -29.91 -18.39
N PRO A 99 -4.54 -29.73 -19.55
CA PRO A 99 -4.01 -28.94 -20.67
C PRO A 99 -4.04 -27.42 -20.36
N LEU A 100 -3.30 -27.01 -19.33
CA LEU A 100 -3.17 -25.65 -18.83
C LEU A 100 -1.70 -25.23 -18.88
N HIS A 101 -1.46 -24.05 -19.41
CA HIS A 101 -0.11 -23.50 -19.44
C HIS A 101 0.32 -23.03 -18.03
N ARG A 102 1.58 -23.29 -17.67
CA ARG A 102 2.13 -22.95 -16.34
C ARG A 102 2.10 -21.44 -16.05
N ASP A 103 2.36 -20.62 -17.05
CA ASP A 103 2.25 -19.15 -16.97
C ASP A 103 0.84 -18.68 -16.61
N SER A 104 -0.17 -19.34 -17.17
CA SER A 104 -1.58 -19.02 -16.94
C SER A 104 -1.97 -19.29 -15.49
N VAL A 105 -1.37 -20.32 -14.86
CA VAL A 105 -1.56 -20.61 -13.43
C VAL A 105 -0.99 -19.52 -12.55
N TYR A 106 0.25 -19.13 -12.80
CA TYR A 106 0.91 -18.08 -12.05
C TYR A 106 0.17 -16.74 -12.19
N ASN A 107 -0.13 -16.34 -13.43
CA ASN A 107 -0.80 -15.07 -13.71
C ASN A 107 -2.22 -15.04 -13.13
N ALA A 108 -2.98 -16.14 -13.22
CA ALA A 108 -4.31 -16.21 -12.63
C ALA A 108 -4.28 -16.02 -11.11
N LYS A 109 -3.32 -16.65 -10.41
CA LYS A 109 -3.15 -16.49 -8.96
C LYS A 109 -2.81 -15.06 -8.57
N PHE A 110 -1.88 -14.43 -9.28
CA PHE A 110 -1.52 -13.04 -8.99
C PHE A 110 -2.69 -12.08 -9.26
N PHE A 111 -3.30 -12.13 -10.45
CA PHE A 111 -4.37 -11.19 -10.81
C PHE A 111 -5.64 -11.40 -9.99
N ALA A 112 -6.00 -12.63 -9.64
CA ALA A 112 -7.15 -12.89 -8.78
C ALA A 112 -6.94 -12.28 -7.39
N ALA A 113 -5.79 -12.54 -6.77
CA ALA A 113 -5.45 -11.96 -5.46
C ALA A 113 -5.34 -10.42 -5.52
N LEU A 114 -4.79 -9.87 -6.60
CA LEU A 114 -4.71 -8.42 -6.81
C LEU A 114 -6.10 -7.79 -6.93
N LEU A 115 -7.01 -8.40 -7.69
CA LEU A 115 -8.39 -7.92 -7.79
C LEU A 115 -9.09 -8.00 -6.42
N THR A 116 -8.91 -9.09 -5.68
CA THR A 116 -9.45 -9.20 -4.32
C THR A 116 -8.95 -8.08 -3.41
N LEU A 117 -7.65 -7.76 -3.43
CA LEU A 117 -7.09 -6.63 -2.68
C LEU A 117 -7.70 -5.29 -3.12
N ALA A 118 -7.82 -5.07 -4.43
CA ALA A 118 -8.41 -3.85 -4.97
C ALA A 118 -9.86 -3.66 -4.53
N LEU A 119 -10.66 -4.73 -4.54
CA LEU A 119 -12.04 -4.71 -4.06
C LEU A 119 -12.13 -4.43 -2.55
N VAL A 120 -11.23 -4.98 -1.75
CA VAL A 120 -11.18 -4.73 -0.30
C VAL A 120 -10.81 -3.28 0.01
N VAL A 121 -9.80 -2.73 -0.66
CA VAL A 121 -9.43 -1.30 -0.51
C VAL A 121 -10.57 -0.39 -0.98
N ALA A 122 -11.14 -0.66 -2.15
CA ALA A 122 -12.24 0.13 -2.69
C ALA A 122 -13.48 0.08 -1.79
N SER A 123 -13.89 -1.10 -1.33
CA SER A 123 -15.03 -1.25 -0.42
C SER A 123 -14.80 -0.54 0.90
N MET A 124 -13.60 -0.64 1.51
CA MET A 124 -13.25 0.11 2.71
C MET A 124 -13.38 1.62 2.50
N MET A 125 -12.85 2.16 1.41
CA MET A 125 -12.93 3.59 1.08
C MET A 125 -14.38 4.05 0.87
N ILE A 126 -15.14 3.33 0.05
CA ILE A 126 -16.55 3.64 -0.25
C ILE A 126 -17.37 3.64 1.04
N VAL A 127 -17.14 2.67 1.91
CA VAL A 127 -17.87 2.53 3.17
C VAL A 127 -17.57 3.69 4.12
N VAL A 128 -16.29 4.06 4.27
CA VAL A 128 -15.90 5.20 5.13
C VAL A 128 -16.48 6.50 4.58
N ILE A 129 -16.32 6.76 3.28
CA ILE A 129 -16.88 7.95 2.61
C ILE A 129 -18.41 7.97 2.76
N GLY A 130 -19.07 6.86 2.50
CA GLY A 130 -20.53 6.74 2.60
C GLY A 130 -21.05 6.97 4.01
N LEU A 131 -20.35 6.48 5.03
CA LEU A 131 -20.71 6.69 6.43
C LEU A 131 -20.47 8.14 6.86
N THR A 132 -19.39 8.76 6.41
CA THR A 132 -19.12 10.19 6.61
C THR A 132 -20.21 11.05 5.96
N MET A 133 -20.59 10.75 4.71
CA MET A 133 -21.69 11.44 4.01
C MET A 133 -23.02 11.26 4.74
N PHE A 134 -23.32 10.04 5.19
CA PHE A 134 -24.55 9.72 5.90
C PHE A 134 -24.68 10.50 7.22
N ARG A 135 -23.57 10.69 7.94
CA ARG A 135 -23.56 11.35 9.25
C ARG A 135 -23.53 12.88 9.18
N MET A 136 -22.78 13.42 8.22
CA MET A 136 -22.61 14.88 8.08
C MET A 136 -23.55 15.51 7.06
N GLY A 137 -24.18 14.73 6.18
CA GLY A 137 -25.06 15.25 5.13
C GLY A 137 -24.35 16.07 4.06
N ILE A 138 -23.01 16.05 4.02
CA ILE A 138 -22.19 16.72 3.01
C ILE A 138 -21.63 15.71 2.02
N ALA A 139 -21.51 16.10 0.75
CA ALA A 139 -20.89 15.30 -0.29
C ALA A 139 -19.42 15.71 -0.51
N PRO A 140 -18.52 14.78 -0.87
CA PRO A 140 -17.14 15.11 -1.19
C PRO A 140 -17.08 15.97 -2.46
N THR A 141 -16.18 16.95 -2.45
CA THR A 141 -15.92 17.79 -3.61
C THR A 141 -15.22 16.99 -4.72
N GLY A 142 -15.32 17.44 -5.98
CA GLY A 142 -14.67 16.74 -7.10
C GLY A 142 -13.15 16.59 -6.96
N GLU A 143 -12.51 17.56 -6.31
CA GLU A 143 -11.07 17.52 -5.98
C GLU A 143 -10.76 16.45 -4.92
N GLU A 144 -11.58 16.33 -3.88
CA GLU A 144 -11.43 15.26 -2.88
C GLU A 144 -11.65 13.89 -3.49
N VAL A 145 -12.68 13.73 -4.35
CA VAL A 145 -12.94 12.46 -5.05
C VAL A 145 -11.74 12.04 -5.89
N LEU A 146 -11.13 12.96 -6.64
CA LEU A 146 -9.96 12.66 -7.46
C LEU A 146 -8.76 12.22 -6.61
N ARG A 147 -8.50 12.91 -5.49
CA ARG A 147 -7.41 12.55 -4.57
C ARG A 147 -7.65 11.24 -3.84
N LEU A 148 -8.88 10.98 -3.40
CA LEU A 148 -9.27 9.70 -2.78
C LEU A 148 -9.20 8.54 -3.78
N THR A 149 -9.52 8.79 -5.05
CA THR A 149 -9.31 7.81 -6.12
C THR A 149 -7.82 7.54 -6.32
N GLY A 150 -6.99 8.59 -6.34
CA GLY A 150 -5.52 8.48 -6.35
C GLY A 150 -4.99 7.70 -5.15
N LEU A 151 -5.53 7.94 -3.95
CA LEU A 151 -5.20 7.21 -2.73
C LEU A 151 -5.52 5.72 -2.88
N GLY A 152 -6.68 5.39 -3.45
CA GLY A 152 -7.07 4.02 -3.78
C GLY A 152 -6.05 3.33 -4.68
N LEU A 153 -5.66 3.99 -5.77
CA LEU A 153 -4.68 3.45 -6.72
C LEU A 153 -3.29 3.24 -6.08
N VAL A 154 -2.79 4.23 -5.33
CA VAL A 154 -1.50 4.14 -4.61
C VAL A 154 -1.55 3.02 -3.58
N SER A 155 -2.66 2.89 -2.84
CA SER A 155 -2.88 1.82 -1.87
C SER A 155 -2.86 0.45 -2.53
N VAL A 156 -3.56 0.27 -3.66
CA VAL A 156 -3.55 -1.00 -4.40
C VAL A 156 -2.14 -1.33 -4.91
N ALA A 157 -1.41 -0.35 -5.46
CA ALA A 157 -0.02 -0.56 -5.90
C ALA A 157 0.91 -0.95 -4.74
N TYR A 158 0.77 -0.31 -3.58
CA TYR A 158 1.50 -0.66 -2.36
C TYR A 158 1.18 -2.08 -1.88
N LEU A 159 -0.10 -2.47 -1.84
CA LEU A 159 -0.49 -3.84 -1.45
C LEU A 159 -0.09 -4.89 -2.48
N ALA A 160 -0.07 -4.53 -3.76
CA ALA A 160 0.42 -5.40 -4.83
C ALA A 160 1.89 -5.76 -4.64
N PHE A 161 2.72 -4.84 -4.12
CA PHE A 161 4.12 -5.13 -3.80
C PHE A 161 4.22 -6.24 -2.75
N TRP A 162 3.47 -6.13 -1.66
CA TRP A 162 3.47 -7.14 -0.59
C TRP A 162 2.93 -8.49 -1.05
N LEU A 163 1.88 -8.47 -1.89
CA LEU A 163 1.37 -9.68 -2.53
C LEU A 163 2.43 -10.34 -3.43
N ALA A 164 3.10 -9.58 -4.28
CA ALA A 164 4.14 -10.09 -5.18
C ALA A 164 5.33 -10.64 -4.39
N LEU A 165 5.72 -9.97 -3.31
CA LEU A 165 6.75 -10.44 -2.39
C LEU A 165 6.37 -11.78 -1.75
N ALA A 166 5.13 -11.91 -1.29
CA ALA A 166 4.65 -13.13 -0.66
C ALA A 166 4.50 -14.30 -1.66
N ILE A 167 4.06 -14.04 -2.89
CA ILE A 167 4.05 -15.03 -3.97
C ILE A 167 5.49 -15.45 -4.32
N THR A 168 6.42 -14.50 -4.34
CA THR A 168 7.84 -14.78 -4.57
C THR A 168 8.41 -15.70 -3.50
N ALA A 169 8.13 -15.41 -2.22
CA ALA A 169 8.48 -16.31 -1.12
C ALA A 169 7.80 -17.69 -1.27
N SER A 170 6.55 -17.73 -1.73
CA SER A 170 5.82 -18.98 -1.96
C SER A 170 6.44 -19.86 -3.05
N VAL A 171 7.03 -19.26 -4.09
CA VAL A 171 7.78 -19.99 -5.12
C VAL A 171 9.14 -20.43 -4.57
N LEU A 172 9.84 -19.55 -3.84
CA LEU A 172 11.19 -19.82 -3.33
C LEU A 172 11.23 -20.94 -2.29
N PHE A 173 10.29 -20.95 -1.36
CA PHE A 173 10.27 -21.85 -0.21
C PHE A 173 9.24 -22.96 -0.38
N ARG A 174 9.67 -24.22 -0.21
CA ARG A 174 8.79 -25.39 -0.31
C ARG A 174 7.80 -25.50 0.86
N ASN A 175 8.18 -25.04 2.06
CA ASN A 175 7.32 -25.09 3.24
C ASN A 175 6.54 -23.78 3.40
N THR A 176 5.22 -23.89 3.52
CA THR A 176 4.29 -22.77 3.71
C THR A 176 4.63 -21.91 4.93
N VAL A 177 5.06 -22.51 6.05
CA VAL A 177 5.44 -21.76 7.27
C VAL A 177 6.68 -20.92 7.03
N THR A 178 7.70 -21.47 6.38
CA THR A 178 8.94 -20.72 6.06
C THR A 178 8.67 -19.56 5.11
N SER A 179 7.75 -19.73 4.16
CA SER A 179 7.34 -18.65 3.25
C SER A 179 6.61 -17.53 4.00
N ALA A 180 5.70 -17.87 4.91
CA ALA A 180 5.02 -16.90 5.76
C ALA A 180 6.01 -16.09 6.60
N LEU A 181 6.92 -16.78 7.31
CA LEU A 181 7.92 -16.14 8.16
C LEU A 181 8.90 -15.27 7.36
N ALA A 182 9.35 -15.73 6.19
CA ALA A 182 10.21 -14.93 5.31
C ALA A 182 9.50 -13.67 4.81
N SER A 183 8.21 -13.78 4.43
CA SER A 183 7.42 -12.63 3.97
C SER A 183 7.19 -11.61 5.09
N ILE A 184 6.84 -12.07 6.29
CA ILE A 184 6.66 -11.22 7.47
C ILE A 184 7.99 -10.57 7.88
N GLY A 185 9.09 -11.32 7.88
CA GLY A 185 10.43 -10.79 8.18
C GLY A 185 10.86 -9.72 7.20
N MET A 186 10.62 -9.94 5.90
CA MET A 186 10.90 -8.93 4.88
C MET A 186 9.97 -7.71 5.00
N TRP A 187 8.71 -7.91 5.40
CA TRP A 187 7.80 -6.82 5.73
C TRP A 187 8.29 -5.98 6.89
N PHE A 188 8.76 -6.60 7.96
CA PHE A 188 9.33 -5.87 9.09
C PHE A 188 10.59 -5.08 8.66
N ALA A 189 11.50 -5.72 7.91
CA ALA A 189 12.72 -5.09 7.44
C ALA A 189 12.44 -3.90 6.50
N LEU A 190 11.63 -4.12 5.46
CA LEU A 190 11.30 -3.07 4.49
C LEU A 190 10.32 -2.04 5.04
N GLY A 191 9.44 -2.40 5.97
CA GLY A 191 8.43 -1.49 6.51
C GLY A 191 8.94 -0.58 7.61
N PHE A 192 9.87 -1.06 8.45
CA PHE A 192 10.32 -0.35 9.65
C PHE A 192 11.83 -0.18 9.71
N LEU A 193 12.60 -1.24 9.42
CA LEU A 193 14.06 -1.21 9.61
C LEU A 193 14.74 -0.24 8.64
N ILE A 194 14.33 -0.21 7.37
CA ILE A 194 14.87 0.76 6.39
C ILE A 194 14.62 2.20 6.84
N THR A 195 13.43 2.50 7.34
CA THR A 195 13.09 3.84 7.83
C THR A 195 13.95 4.25 9.02
N LEU A 196 14.14 3.33 9.98
CA LEU A 196 15.02 3.55 11.14
C LEU A 196 16.48 3.78 10.70
N LEU A 197 16.97 2.96 9.77
CA LEU A 197 18.32 3.07 9.24
C LEU A 197 18.51 4.36 8.42
N GLY A 198 17.47 4.86 7.76
CA GLY A 198 17.50 6.13 7.02
C GLY A 198 17.85 7.32 7.91
N GLY A 199 17.20 7.42 9.07
CA GLY A 199 17.52 8.45 10.08
C GLY A 199 18.96 8.31 10.61
N VAL A 200 19.37 7.08 10.96
CA VAL A 200 20.75 6.81 11.41
C VAL A 200 21.78 7.18 10.34
N LEU A 201 21.51 6.92 9.06
CA LEU A 201 22.39 7.31 7.96
C LEU A 201 22.46 8.83 7.81
N ALA A 202 21.35 9.54 7.95
CA ALA A 202 21.30 10.99 7.91
C ALA A 202 22.13 11.61 9.05
N ASP A 203 21.95 11.14 10.29
CA ASP A 203 22.70 11.59 11.47
C ASP A 203 24.21 11.34 11.33
N ARG A 204 24.62 10.28 10.63
CA ARG A 204 26.03 9.96 10.40
C ARG A 204 26.69 10.84 9.35
N ILE A 205 25.93 11.30 8.36
CA ILE A 205 26.44 12.13 7.27
C ILE A 205 26.36 13.62 7.65
N VAL A 206 25.33 14.02 8.39
CA VAL A 206 25.11 15.39 8.89
C VAL A 206 24.85 15.32 10.41
N PRO A 207 25.91 15.24 11.24
CA PRO A 207 25.77 15.08 12.69
C PRO A 207 25.31 16.36 13.42
N ASP A 208 25.77 17.53 12.96
CA ASP A 208 25.47 18.82 13.59
C ASP A 208 24.68 19.71 12.63
N ILE A 209 23.41 19.95 12.95
CA ILE A 209 22.53 20.84 12.18
C ILE A 209 22.72 22.27 12.69
N GLU A 210 23.72 22.96 12.16
CA GLU A 210 24.03 24.35 12.55
C GLU A 210 23.38 25.37 11.61
N THR A 211 23.24 25.01 10.32
CA THR A 211 22.65 25.89 9.30
C THR A 211 21.31 25.34 8.78
N PRO A 212 20.43 26.21 8.25
CA PRO A 212 19.22 25.76 7.54
C PRO A 212 19.52 24.83 6.35
N ASP A 213 20.68 24.99 5.71
CA ASP A 213 21.11 24.14 4.59
C ASP A 213 21.52 22.74 5.06
N ASP A 214 22.12 22.62 6.25
CA ASP A 214 22.43 21.32 6.86
C ASP A 214 21.17 20.57 7.25
N ALA A 215 20.14 21.28 7.74
CA ALA A 215 18.84 20.69 8.04
C ALA A 215 18.18 20.11 6.79
N VAL A 216 18.21 20.85 5.69
CA VAL A 216 17.70 20.40 4.38
C VAL A 216 18.46 19.17 3.88
N ARG A 217 19.79 19.19 4.00
CA ARG A 217 20.63 18.07 3.57
C ARG A 217 20.36 16.80 4.37
N HIS A 218 20.17 16.93 5.69
CA HIS A 218 19.80 15.83 6.58
C HIS A 218 18.48 15.18 6.15
N VAL A 219 17.41 15.98 6.02
CA VAL A 219 16.09 15.50 5.57
C VAL A 219 16.15 14.89 4.17
N THR A 220 16.97 15.46 3.28
CA THR A 220 17.15 14.93 1.92
C THR A 220 17.75 13.53 1.96
N ILE A 221 18.82 13.33 2.72
CA ILE A 221 19.45 12.01 2.87
C ILE A 221 18.48 11.00 3.46
N GLU A 222 17.75 11.38 4.51
CA GLU A 222 16.74 10.52 5.13
C GLU A 222 15.66 10.10 4.12
N SER A 223 15.11 11.05 3.36
CA SER A 223 14.08 10.76 2.36
C SER A 223 14.58 9.84 1.23
N TRP A 224 15.81 10.04 0.73
CA TRP A 224 16.40 9.15 -0.27
C TRP A 224 16.63 7.73 0.25
N ALA A 225 17.04 7.58 1.51
CA ALA A 225 17.15 6.28 2.14
C ALA A 225 15.78 5.61 2.29
N ASN A 226 14.76 6.37 2.71
CA ASN A 226 13.39 5.88 2.91
C ASN A 226 12.72 5.45 1.61
N ARG A 227 13.04 6.08 0.47
CA ARG A 227 12.51 5.72 -0.87
C ARG A 227 12.91 4.33 -1.37
N VAL A 228 13.91 3.70 -0.76
CA VAL A 228 14.24 2.28 -1.02
C VAL A 228 13.11 1.38 -0.50
N SER A 229 12.41 1.81 0.55
CA SER A 229 11.29 1.06 1.10
C SER A 229 9.96 1.35 0.37
N PRO A 230 9.14 0.33 0.10
CA PRO A 230 7.77 0.54 -0.38
C PRO A 230 6.93 1.33 0.62
N ALA A 231 7.21 1.19 1.93
CA ALA A 231 6.51 1.92 2.98
C ALA A 231 6.81 3.43 2.93
N GLY A 232 8.07 3.82 2.71
CA GLY A 232 8.48 5.22 2.50
C GLY A 232 7.89 5.81 1.22
N LEU A 233 7.88 5.06 0.12
CA LEU A 233 7.22 5.50 -1.11
C LEU A 233 5.71 5.71 -0.91
N TYR A 234 5.06 4.83 -0.16
CA TYR A 234 3.65 4.94 0.18
C TYR A 234 3.37 6.13 1.12
N SER A 235 4.18 6.36 2.14
CA SER A 235 4.00 7.49 3.07
C SER A 235 4.17 8.83 2.35
N GLU A 236 5.19 8.97 1.50
CA GLU A 236 5.39 10.17 0.68
C GLU A 236 4.19 10.40 -0.25
N ALA A 237 3.80 9.38 -1.02
CA ALA A 237 2.69 9.48 -1.96
C ALA A 237 1.37 9.86 -1.29
N THR A 238 1.07 9.26 -0.13
CA THR A 238 -0.18 9.55 0.60
C THR A 238 -0.17 10.90 1.29
N SER A 239 1.00 11.38 1.76
CA SER A 239 1.13 12.74 2.28
C SER A 239 0.82 13.81 1.22
N ILE A 240 1.26 13.62 -0.03
CA ILE A 240 1.01 14.54 -1.15
C ILE A 240 -0.49 14.58 -1.52
N LEU A 241 -1.18 13.44 -1.42
CA LEU A 241 -2.60 13.32 -1.76
C LEU A 241 -3.53 13.83 -0.66
N LEU A 242 -3.20 13.55 0.59
CA LEU A 242 -4.09 13.80 1.74
C LEU A 242 -3.79 15.13 2.44
N ASP A 243 -2.55 15.62 2.35
CA ASP A 243 -2.17 16.94 2.84
C ASP A 243 -1.70 17.83 1.67
N PRO A 244 -2.61 18.55 1.01
CA PRO A 244 -2.27 19.40 -0.13
C PRO A 244 -1.49 20.67 0.22
N ILE A 245 -1.35 20.98 1.52
CA ILE A 245 -0.64 22.17 2.00
C ILE A 245 0.75 21.74 2.50
N GLY A 246 0.82 20.75 3.40
CA GLY A 246 2.06 20.26 4.00
C GLY A 246 2.77 19.16 3.21
N GLY A 247 2.07 18.37 2.39
CA GLY A 247 2.66 17.27 1.61
C GLY A 247 3.67 17.72 0.54
N ARG A 248 3.65 19.00 0.15
CA ARG A 248 4.71 19.60 -0.67
C ARG A 248 5.99 19.85 0.11
N ALA A 249 5.94 20.18 1.39
CA ALA A 249 7.12 20.58 2.16
C ALA A 249 8.21 19.50 2.10
N LEU A 250 7.83 18.22 2.25
CA LEU A 250 8.75 17.08 2.18
C LEU A 250 9.50 16.96 0.84
N ASN A 251 8.89 17.33 -0.28
CA ASN A 251 9.59 17.41 -1.57
C ASN A 251 10.24 18.78 -1.80
N LEU A 252 9.69 19.87 -1.27
CA LEU A 252 10.14 21.24 -1.51
C LEU A 252 11.35 21.63 -0.67
N PHE A 253 11.66 20.91 0.42
CA PHE A 253 12.98 21.01 1.07
C PHE A 253 14.12 20.71 0.08
N THR A 254 13.87 19.99 -1.02
CA THR A 254 14.88 19.78 -2.08
C THR A 254 15.03 20.96 -3.06
N ILE A 255 14.15 21.97 -3.01
CA ILE A 255 14.10 23.09 -3.97
C ILE A 255 13.88 24.42 -3.24
N GLU A 256 14.98 25.00 -2.74
CA GLU A 256 15.15 26.42 -2.39
C GLU A 256 14.34 27.01 -1.20
N PRO A 257 15.01 27.39 -0.10
CA PRO A 257 14.39 28.10 1.04
C PRO A 257 13.72 29.43 0.67
N GLY A 258 14.19 30.14 -0.36
CA GLY A 258 13.75 31.49 -0.72
C GLY A 258 12.37 31.60 -1.40
N ARG A 259 11.73 30.49 -1.78
CA ARG A 259 10.38 30.48 -2.38
C ARG A 259 9.26 30.09 -1.41
N LEU A 260 9.60 29.81 -0.14
CA LEU A 260 8.68 29.24 0.84
C LEU A 260 7.67 30.25 1.41
N GLU A 261 8.03 31.53 1.51
CA GLU A 261 7.20 32.54 2.18
C GLU A 261 5.90 32.90 1.43
N GLY A 262 5.80 32.58 0.13
CA GLY A 262 4.63 32.94 -0.70
C GLY A 262 3.84 31.76 -1.29
N LEU A 263 4.38 30.54 -1.30
CA LEU A 263 3.77 29.38 -2.00
C LEU A 263 3.00 28.42 -1.07
N LEU A 264 3.20 28.49 0.25
CA LEU A 264 2.58 27.58 1.23
C LEU A 264 1.13 27.94 1.60
N SER A 265 0.61 29.08 1.14
CA SER A 265 -0.74 29.55 1.46
C SER A 265 -1.81 29.07 0.46
N THR A 266 -1.42 28.58 -0.72
CA THR A 266 -2.35 28.11 -1.75
C THR A 266 -2.33 26.58 -1.85
N PRO A 267 -3.45 25.89 -1.61
CA PRO A 267 -3.49 24.43 -1.73
C PRO A 267 -3.22 24.03 -3.18
N VAL A 268 -2.43 22.96 -3.35
CA VAL A 268 -2.11 22.38 -4.66
C VAL A 268 -3.38 21.88 -5.32
N SER A 269 -3.51 22.05 -6.64
CA SER A 269 -4.64 21.47 -7.37
C SER A 269 -4.54 19.93 -7.41
N ALA A 270 -5.67 19.24 -7.36
CA ALA A 270 -5.74 17.77 -7.43
C ALA A 270 -4.92 17.16 -8.59
N GLY A 271 -4.95 17.80 -9.76
CA GLY A 271 -4.21 17.33 -10.94
C GLY A 271 -2.69 17.40 -10.76
N GLN A 272 -2.19 18.47 -10.13
CA GLN A 272 -0.77 18.61 -9.80
C GLN A 272 -0.34 17.62 -8.72
N SER A 273 -1.17 17.41 -7.69
CA SER A 273 -0.90 16.36 -6.69
C SER A 273 -0.76 14.99 -7.33
N LEU A 274 -1.63 14.64 -8.29
CA LEU A 274 -1.57 13.36 -8.99
C LEU A 274 -0.32 13.22 -9.86
N GLN A 275 0.11 14.29 -10.53
CA GLN A 275 1.36 14.32 -11.29
C GLN A 275 2.58 14.13 -10.39
N LEU A 276 2.57 14.72 -9.19
CA LEU A 276 3.66 14.62 -8.23
C LEU A 276 3.78 13.22 -7.62
N VAL A 277 2.67 12.49 -7.53
CA VAL A 277 2.58 11.11 -7.01
C VAL A 277 2.91 10.06 -8.08
N TRP A 278 2.79 10.41 -9.36
CA TRP A 278 3.01 9.48 -10.47
C TRP A 278 4.36 8.76 -10.42
N PRO A 279 5.51 9.42 -10.13
CA PRO A 279 6.80 8.74 -9.99
C PRO A 279 6.77 7.64 -8.92
N HIS A 280 6.14 7.87 -7.76
CA HIS A 280 6.03 6.87 -6.69
C HIS A 280 5.23 5.65 -7.12
N ILE A 281 4.13 5.85 -7.86
CA ILE A 281 3.35 4.74 -8.43
C ILE A 281 4.21 3.93 -9.40
N VAL A 282 4.94 4.59 -10.30
CA VAL A 282 5.81 3.93 -11.29
C VAL A 282 6.89 3.10 -10.59
N VAL A 283 7.54 3.63 -9.56
CA VAL A 283 8.56 2.91 -8.80
C VAL A 283 7.95 1.70 -8.07
N LEU A 284 6.81 1.85 -7.41
CA LEU A 284 6.11 0.72 -6.76
C LEU A 284 5.76 -0.39 -7.77
N VAL A 285 5.22 -0.02 -8.93
CA VAL A 285 4.90 -0.98 -9.99
C VAL A 285 6.15 -1.64 -10.56
N ALA A 286 7.26 -0.90 -10.71
CA ALA A 286 8.53 -1.46 -11.13
C ALA A 286 9.07 -2.47 -10.11
N MET A 287 8.99 -2.19 -8.81
CA MET A 287 9.37 -3.13 -7.74
C MET A 287 8.51 -4.41 -7.79
N VAL A 288 7.19 -4.27 -8.00
CA VAL A 288 6.28 -5.40 -8.19
C VAL A 288 6.71 -6.23 -9.41
N ALA A 289 6.96 -5.58 -10.55
CA ALA A 289 7.36 -6.26 -11.78
C ALA A 289 8.67 -7.04 -11.62
N VAL A 290 9.66 -6.49 -10.90
CA VAL A 290 10.91 -7.19 -10.59
C VAL A 290 10.66 -8.46 -9.76
N LEU A 291 9.84 -8.38 -8.71
CA LEU A 291 9.49 -9.55 -7.88
C LEU A 291 8.73 -10.62 -8.69
N LEU A 292 7.77 -10.20 -9.50
CA LEU A 292 7.03 -11.12 -10.37
C LEU A 292 7.95 -11.75 -11.42
N ALA A 293 8.87 -11.01 -12.02
CA ALA A 293 9.83 -11.55 -12.97
C ALA A 293 10.74 -12.60 -12.32
N LEU A 294 11.29 -12.32 -11.14
CA LEU A 294 12.13 -13.25 -10.38
C LEU A 294 11.40 -14.56 -10.07
N SER A 295 10.17 -14.46 -9.57
CA SER A 295 9.36 -15.63 -9.21
C SER A 295 8.83 -16.38 -10.43
N TYR A 296 8.49 -15.68 -11.51
CA TYR A 296 8.08 -16.28 -12.78
C TYR A 296 9.21 -17.10 -13.41
N ILE A 297 10.42 -16.54 -13.52
CA ILE A 297 11.59 -17.24 -14.06
C ILE A 297 11.88 -18.51 -13.26
N ARG A 298 11.83 -18.41 -11.92
CA ARG A 298 12.05 -19.56 -11.05
C ARG A 298 10.96 -20.62 -11.21
N PHE A 299 9.69 -20.23 -11.20
CA PHE A 299 8.56 -21.16 -11.33
C PHE A 299 8.58 -21.91 -12.67
N MET A 300 8.97 -21.24 -13.75
CA MET A 300 9.07 -21.87 -15.07
C MET A 300 10.21 -22.90 -15.17
N ARG A 301 11.32 -22.67 -14.45
CA ARG A 301 12.47 -23.59 -14.40
C ARG A 301 12.28 -24.75 -13.45
N GLU A 302 11.27 -24.73 -12.59
CA GLU A 302 11.04 -25.79 -11.62
C GLU A 302 10.47 -27.05 -12.28
N GLU A 303 11.12 -28.18 -12.00
CA GLU A 303 10.57 -29.50 -12.29
C GLU A 303 9.56 -29.88 -11.21
N ILE A 304 8.28 -29.86 -11.58
CA ILE A 304 7.19 -30.24 -10.69
C ILE A 304 7.03 -31.76 -10.82
N ARG A 305 7.74 -32.49 -9.95
CA ARG A 305 7.63 -33.94 -9.79
C ARG A 305 6.61 -34.23 -8.68
N ALA A 306 5.73 -35.21 -8.92
CA ALA A 306 4.72 -35.67 -7.97
C ALA A 306 5.33 -36.42 -6.79
#